data_AF-A0AAF0DK25-F1
#
_entry.id   AF-A0AAF0DK25-F1
#
_cell.length_a   1.000
_cell.length_b   1.000
_cell.length_c   1.000
_cell.angle_alpha   90.00
_cell.angle_beta   90.00
_cell.angle_gamma   90.00
#
_symmetry.space_group_name_H-M   'P 1'
#
loop_
_entity.id
_entity.type
_entity.pdbx_description
1 polymer ?
#
loop_
_entity_poly.entity_id
_entity_poly.type
_entity_poly.pdbx_seq_one_letter_code
_entity_poly.pdbx_strand_id
1 'polypeptide(L)'
;MSRASKITLACTSLATAGIVYFVHWSQEVDRAAMHAGVERDLENQRIKRERQLDFELQRRLEAEYRKIQTVSDGKNPVATGGPGVSQGT
;
A
#
# COMPACT_ATOMS: atom_id res chain seq x y z
N MET A 1 -1.16 -8.47 -58.77
CA MET A 1 -1.25 -8.91 -57.36
C MET A 1 -2.54 -9.70 -57.15
N SER A 2 -2.44 -10.95 -56.69
CA SER A 2 -3.59 -11.80 -56.32
C SER A 2 -4.47 -11.13 -55.25
N ARG A 3 -5.79 -11.38 -55.28
CA ARG A 3 -6.75 -10.88 -54.27
C ARG A 3 -6.37 -11.35 -52.86
N ALA A 4 -5.87 -12.58 -52.73
CA ALA A 4 -5.42 -13.14 -51.46
C ALA A 4 -4.28 -12.31 -50.85
N SER A 5 -3.26 -11.96 -51.65
CA SER A 5 -2.12 -11.17 -51.19
C SER A 5 -2.51 -9.76 -50.73
N LYS A 6 -3.51 -9.14 -51.39
CA LYS A 6 -4.03 -7.82 -50.98
C LYS A 6 -4.78 -7.89 -49.65
N ILE A 7 -5.57 -8.95 -49.45
CA ILE A 7 -6.31 -9.18 -48.20
C ILE A 7 -5.33 -9.39 -47.04
N THR A 8 -4.31 -10.24 -47.23
CA THR A 8 -3.29 -10.47 -46.19
C THR A 8 -2.59 -9.17 -45.81
N LEU A 9 -2.17 -8.37 -46.80
CA LEU A 9 -1.51 -7.09 -46.55
C LEU A 9 -2.42 -6.10 -45.82
N ALA A 10 -3.69 -6.02 -46.20
CA ALA A 10 -4.67 -5.18 -45.52
C ALA A 10 -4.88 -5.64 -44.07
N CYS A 11 -5.08 -6.94 -43.83
CA CYS A 11 -5.28 -7.47 -42.49
C CYS A 11 -4.06 -7.23 -41.58
N THR A 12 -2.84 -7.48 -42.06
CA THR A 12 -1.64 -7.26 -41.24
C THR A 12 -1.45 -5.77 -40.94
N SER A 13 -1.67 -4.90 -41.91
CA SER A 13 -1.56 -3.45 -41.70
C SER A 13 -2.59 -2.92 -40.69
N LEU A 14 -3.84 -3.41 -40.75
CA LEU A 14 -4.89 -3.08 -39.79
C LEU A 14 -4.58 -3.61 -38.40
N ALA A 15 -4.08 -4.84 -38.29
CA ALA A 15 -3.67 -5.42 -37.01
C ALA A 15 -2.57 -4.59 -36.36
N THR A 16 -1.54 -4.20 -37.11
CA THR A 16 -0.46 -3.34 -36.61
C THR A 16 -1.00 -1.98 -36.15
N ALA A 17 -1.82 -1.31 -36.96
CA ALA A 17 -2.43 -0.04 -36.57
C ALA A 17 -3.30 -0.16 -35.31
N GLY A 18 -4.06 -1.25 -35.20
CA GLY A 18 -4.90 -1.56 -34.04
C GLY A 18 -4.09 -1.73 -32.76
N ILE A 19 -2.96 -2.44 -32.81
CA ILE A 19 -2.07 -2.60 -31.65
C ILE A 19 -1.51 -1.24 -31.21
N VAL A 20 -1.03 -0.43 -32.15
CA VAL A 20 -0.50 0.90 -31.83
C VAL A 20 -1.58 1.78 -31.17
N TYR A 21 -2.79 1.78 -31.73
CA TYR A 21 -3.93 2.50 -31.15
C TYR A 21 -4.26 2.01 -29.73
N PHE A 22 -4.33 0.68 -29.54
CA PHE A 22 -4.63 0.07 -28.24
C PHE A 22 -3.60 0.48 -27.18
N VAL A 23 -2.31 0.49 -27.50
CA VAL A 23 -1.25 0.92 -26.58
C VAL A 23 -1.41 2.39 -26.19
N HIS A 24 -1.71 3.29 -27.15
CA HIS A 24 -1.93 4.70 -26.82
C HIS A 24 -3.14 4.89 -25.90
N TRP A 25 -4.22 4.15 -26.16
CA TRP A 25 -5.39 4.18 -25.29
C TRP A 25 -5.07 3.65 -23.89
N SER A 26 -4.35 2.53 -23.76
CA SER A 26 -3.94 1.99 -22.46
C SER A 26 -3.03 2.94 -21.69
N GLN A 27 -2.08 3.60 -22.36
CA GLN A 27 -1.20 4.58 -21.73
C GLN A 27 -1.97 5.77 -21.13
N GLU A 28 -3.03 6.23 -21.80
CA GLU A 28 -3.89 7.31 -21.29
C GLU A 28 -4.69 6.86 -20.06
N VAL A 29 -5.21 5.63 -20.06
CA VAL A 29 -5.90 5.04 -18.91
C VAL A 29 -4.96 4.91 -17.72
N ASP A 30 -3.74 4.42 -17.95
CA ASP A 30 -2.73 4.28 -16.91
C ASP A 30 -2.33 5.64 -16.34
N ARG A 31 -2.20 6.67 -17.20
CA ARG A 31 -1.92 8.04 -16.77
C ARG A 31 -3.03 8.60 -15.89
N ALA A 32 -4.29 8.37 -16.24
CA ALA A 32 -5.42 8.76 -15.40
C ALA A 32 -5.40 8.07 -14.03
N ALA A 33 -5.03 6.78 -13.98
CA ALA A 33 -4.89 6.04 -12.74
C ALA A 33 -3.74 6.56 -11.85
N MET A 34 -2.66 7.09 -12.42
CA MET A 34 -1.56 7.70 -11.65
C MET A 34 -2.02 8.93 -10.84
N HIS A 35 -2.95 9.73 -11.36
CA HIS A 35 -3.50 10.87 -10.61
C HIS A 35 -4.31 10.41 -9.38
N ALA A 36 -5.12 9.36 -9.54
CA ALA A 36 -5.85 8.77 -8.42
C ALA A 36 -4.92 8.18 -7.34
N GLY A 37 -3.75 7.65 -7.75
CA GLY A 37 -2.72 7.18 -6.83
C GLY A 37 -2.15 8.30 -5.94
N VAL A 38 -1.85 9.47 -6.52
CA VAL A 38 -1.31 10.62 -5.78
C VAL A 38 -2.35 11.21 -4.82
N GLU A 39 -3.59 11.35 -5.26
CA GLU A 39 -4.68 11.84 -4.39
C GLU A 39 -4.88 10.94 -3.17
N ARG A 40 -4.89 9.62 -3.39
CA ARG A 40 -4.99 8.64 -2.31
C ARG A 40 -3.80 8.69 -1.36
N ASP A 41 -2.59 8.95 -1.86
CA ASP A 41 -1.41 9.10 -1.00
C ASP A 41 -1.45 10.37 -0.16
N LEU A 42 -1.92 11.49 -0.70
CA LEU A 42 -2.10 12.74 0.04
C LEU A 42 -3.11 12.60 1.19
N GLU A 43 -4.22 11.90 0.96
CA GLU A 43 -5.20 11.61 1.99
C GLU A 43 -4.62 10.74 3.11
N ASN A 44 -3.86 9.70 2.74
CA ASN A 44 -3.16 8.85 3.71
C ASN A 44 -2.11 9.63 4.52
N GLN A 45 -1.40 10.57 3.91
CA GLN A 45 -0.44 11.42 4.60
C GLN A 45 -1.11 12.36 5.61
N ARG A 46 -2.33 12.84 5.32
CA ARG A 46 -3.11 13.65 6.26
C ARG A 46 -3.50 12.83 7.49
N ILE A 47 -4.08 11.66 7.29
CA ILE A 47 -4.50 10.76 8.37
C ILE A 47 -3.29 10.35 9.24
N LYS A 48 -2.13 10.08 8.62
CA LYS A 48 -0.90 9.78 9.37
C LYS A 48 -0.47 10.94 10.27
N ARG A 49 -0.55 12.19 9.79
CA ARG A 49 -0.22 13.37 10.60
C ARG A 49 -1.18 13.54 11.77
N GLU A 50 -2.47 13.36 11.55
CA GLU A 50 -3.48 13.42 12.62
C GLU A 50 -3.18 12.37 13.71
N ARG A 51 -2.91 11.12 13.32
CA ARG A 51 -2.54 10.05 14.28
C ARG A 51 -1.24 10.31 15.02
N GLN A 52 -0.25 10.93 14.38
CA GLN A 52 1.02 11.30 15.03
C GLN A 52 0.79 12.37 16.11
N LEU A 53 -0.02 13.38 15.81
CA LEU A 53 -0.36 14.43 16.77
C LEU A 53 -1.14 13.87 17.97
N ASP A 54 -2.08 12.95 17.73
CA ASP A 54 -2.82 12.27 18.80
C ASP A 54 -1.89 11.47 19.71
N PHE A 55 -0.93 10.76 19.13
CA PHE A 55 0.06 9.99 19.89
C PHE A 55 0.97 10.91 20.72
N GLU A 56 1.45 12.01 20.14
CA GLU A 56 2.26 12.98 20.88
C GLU A 56 1.50 13.63 22.03
N LEU A 57 0.22 13.95 21.83
CA LEU A 57 -0.64 14.49 22.87
C LEU A 57 -0.78 13.49 24.02
N GLN A 58 -1.14 12.24 23.73
CA GLN A 58 -1.26 11.19 24.74
C GLN A 58 0.05 11.01 25.52
N ARG A 59 1.20 11.01 24.84
CA ARG A 59 2.52 10.91 25.49
C ARG A 59 2.80 12.09 26.42
N ARG A 60 2.39 13.31 26.06
CA ARG A 60 2.53 14.49 26.93
C ARG A 60 1.64 14.39 28.16
N LEU A 61 0.37 14.01 27.98
CA LEU A 61 -0.54 13.80 29.11
C LEU A 61 -0.01 12.72 30.05
N GLU A 62 0.46 11.59 29.53
CA GLU A 62 1.07 10.52 30.33
C GLU A 62 2.26 11.04 31.15
N ALA A 63 3.15 11.83 30.52
CA ALA A 63 4.29 12.42 31.21
C ALA A 63 3.87 13.41 32.32
N GLU A 64 2.76 14.13 32.16
CA GLU A 64 2.20 14.99 33.19
C GLU A 64 1.60 14.17 34.35
N TYR A 65 0.80 13.14 34.06
CA TYR A 65 0.23 12.27 35.09
C TYR A 65 1.31 11.50 35.87
N ARG A 66 2.39 11.07 35.21
CA ARG A 66 3.51 10.35 35.85
C ARG A 66 4.31 11.20 36.83
N LYS A 67 4.26 12.54 36.74
CA LYS A 67 4.88 13.44 37.74
C LYS A 67 4.17 13.39 39.09
N ILE A 68 2.86 13.13 39.06
CA ILE A 68 1.99 13.11 40.25
C ILE A 68 1.83 11.67 40.75
N GLN A 69 1.88 10.67 39.86
CA GLN A 69 1.75 9.26 40.18
C GLN A 69 2.99 8.45 39.78
N THR A 70 3.71 7.92 40.77
CA THR A 70 4.76 6.90 40.53
C THR A 70 4.11 5.57 40.18
N VAL A 71 3.83 5.34 38.90
CA VAL A 71 3.34 4.04 38.41
C VAL A 71 4.55 3.12 38.17
N SER A 72 4.57 1.96 38.84
CA SER A 72 5.53 0.89 38.57
C SER A 72 5.24 0.30 37.19
N ASP A 73 6.23 0.31 36.28
CA ASP A 73 6.14 -0.39 34.99
C ASP A 73 5.96 -1.88 35.28
N GLY A 74 4.72 -2.36 35.12
CA GLY A 74 4.35 -3.77 35.28
C GLY A 74 4.93 -4.62 34.16
N LYS A 75 6.26 -4.69 34.07
CA LYS A 75 6.97 -5.62 33.21
C LYS A 75 6.84 -6.99 33.87
N ASN A 76 5.72 -7.66 33.64
CA ASN A 76 5.64 -9.09 33.91
C ASN A 76 6.68 -9.75 32.98
N PRO A 77 7.79 -10.31 33.49
CA PRO A 77 8.75 -10.97 32.63
C PRO A 77 8.05 -12.21 32.08
N VAL A 78 7.51 -12.10 30.86
CA VAL A 78 7.14 -13.28 30.08
C VAL A 78 8.38 -14.15 30.06
N ALA A 79 8.24 -15.31 30.70
CA ALA A 79 9.31 -16.23 31.01
C ALA A 79 10.06 -16.58 29.72
N THR A 80 11.28 -16.08 29.64
CA THR A 80 12.23 -16.44 28.60
C THR A 80 12.80 -17.80 28.98
N GLY A 81 12.42 -18.84 28.23
CA GLY A 81 13.16 -20.09 27.98
C GLY A 81 13.71 -20.92 29.16
N GLY A 82 13.19 -22.15 29.32
CA GLY A 82 13.87 -23.25 30.02
C GLY A 82 13.06 -24.56 29.99
N PRO A 83 13.68 -25.75 29.90
CA PRO A 83 13.18 -26.88 29.11
C PRO A 83 12.41 -27.96 29.88
N GLY A 84 11.53 -28.68 29.16
CA GLY A 84 11.16 -30.07 29.43
C GLY A 84 10.19 -30.34 30.58
N VAL A 85 8.91 -30.51 30.27
CA VAL A 85 8.04 -31.45 30.97
C VAL A 85 7.15 -32.16 29.95
N SER A 86 7.46 -33.45 29.76
CA SER A 86 6.57 -34.46 29.24
C SER A 86 5.24 -34.46 30.00
N GLN A 87 4.11 -34.34 29.30
CA GLN A 87 2.85 -34.87 29.79
C GLN A 87 2.22 -35.69 28.67
N GLY A 88 2.32 -37.01 28.83
CA GLY A 88 1.42 -37.94 28.19
C GLY A 88 0.08 -37.96 28.92
N THR A 89 -0.99 -38.01 28.15
CA THR A 89 -2.01 -39.07 28.11
C THR A 89 -2.74 -38.97 26.78
#